data_AF-A0A1G0XFH3-F1
#
_entry.id   AF-A0A1G0XFH3-F1
#
_cell.length_a   1.000
_cell.length_b   1.000
_cell.length_c   1.000
_cell.angle_alpha   90.00
_cell.angle_beta   90.00
_cell.angle_gamma   90.00
#
_symmetry.space_group_name_H-M   'P 1'
#
loop_
_entity.id
_entity.type
_entity.pdbx_description
1 polymer ?
#
loop_
_entity_poly.entity_id
_entity_poly.type
_entity_poly.pdbx_seq_one_letter_code
_entity_poly.pdbx_strand_id
1 'polypeptide(L)'
;MTENEIILFRQITEEEQIVSEVYMKFSEIFPEDRDFWWRLAMEEKAHASIGKSIQEIFAPMKLYPKTLLSESVDNLRKCIDEKKALLETLEKNPLALTREQALAAAIKIEDSDVEKIFQEIMEKIPETREDKLFQRLNKDTSDHIKKLKKYAAEAGLDISDPATAS
;
A
#
# COMPACT_ATOMS: atom_id res chain seq x y z
N MET A 1 8.44 2.95 -22.36
CA MET A 1 8.37 1.74 -21.54
C MET A 1 8.20 0.55 -22.46
N THR A 2 8.73 -0.61 -22.08
CA THR A 2 8.34 -1.89 -22.66
C THR A 2 6.89 -2.22 -22.25
N GLU A 3 6.27 -3.17 -22.92
CA GLU A 3 4.93 -3.66 -22.55
C GLU A 3 4.88 -4.18 -21.10
N ASN A 4 5.91 -4.92 -20.69
CA ASN A 4 6.03 -5.43 -19.32
C ASN A 4 6.14 -4.30 -18.29
N GLU A 5 6.90 -3.24 -18.58
CA GLU A 5 7.00 -2.08 -17.69
C GLU A 5 5.65 -1.36 -17.54
N ILE A 6 4.86 -1.27 -18.61
CA ILE A 6 3.49 -0.69 -18.55
C ILE A 6 2.60 -1.54 -17.65
N ILE A 7 2.64 -2.86 -17.80
CA ILE A 7 1.84 -3.79 -17.00
C ILE A 7 2.24 -3.69 -15.52
N LEU A 8 3.53 -3.66 -15.22
CA LEU A 8 4.04 -3.59 -13.86
C LEU A 8 3.59 -2.30 -13.16
N PHE A 9 3.78 -1.15 -13.80
CA PHE A 9 3.31 0.13 -13.25
C PHE A 9 1.80 0.17 -13.07
N ARG A 10 1.04 -0.46 -13.97
CA ARG A 10 -0.42 -0.59 -13.82
C ARG A 10 -0.78 -1.40 -12.59
N GLN A 11 -0.06 -2.48 -12.33
CA GLN A 11 -0.27 -3.31 -11.15
C GLN A 11 0.12 -2.59 -9.86
N ILE A 12 1.23 -1.86 -9.82
CA ILE A 12 1.60 -1.04 -8.65
C ILE A 12 0.49 -0.05 -8.32
N THR A 13 -0.01 0.70 -9.30
CA THR A 13 -1.14 1.61 -9.10
C THR A 13 -2.44 0.91 -8.68
N GLU A 14 -2.69 -0.30 -9.18
CA GLU A 14 -3.84 -1.13 -8.80
C GLU A 14 -3.71 -1.62 -7.35
N GLU A 15 -2.49 -1.92 -6.93
CA GLU A 15 -2.13 -2.37 -5.59
C GLU A 15 -2.44 -1.27 -4.55
N GLU A 16 -1.91 -0.07 -4.74
CA GLU A 16 -2.19 1.11 -3.89
C GLU A 16 -3.70 1.39 -3.78
N GLN A 17 -4.41 1.27 -4.90
CA GLN A 17 -5.86 1.48 -4.96
C GLN A 17 -6.63 0.43 -4.14
N ILE A 18 -6.24 -0.86 -4.20
CA ILE A 18 -6.92 -1.90 -3.43
C ILE A 18 -6.59 -1.80 -1.94
N VAL A 19 -5.36 -1.39 -1.57
CA VAL A 19 -5.00 -1.14 -0.16
C VAL A 19 -5.83 0.02 0.40
N SER A 20 -5.99 1.10 -0.36
CA SER A 20 -6.90 2.21 -0.01
C SER A 20 -8.32 1.72 0.28
N GLU A 21 -8.85 0.82 -0.53
CA GLU A 21 -10.20 0.26 -0.38
C GLU A 21 -10.32 -0.62 0.86
N VAL A 22 -9.31 -1.46 1.14
CA VAL A 22 -9.23 -2.27 2.37
C VAL A 22 -9.24 -1.37 3.61
N TYR A 23 -8.40 -0.32 3.64
CA TYR A 23 -8.35 0.60 4.79
C TYR A 23 -9.62 1.44 4.93
N MET A 24 -10.25 1.85 3.82
CA MET A 24 -11.57 2.46 3.88
C MET A 24 -12.57 1.50 4.53
N LYS A 25 -12.54 0.22 4.16
CA LYS A 25 -13.42 -0.79 4.72
C LYS A 25 -13.19 -1.00 6.22
N PHE A 26 -11.93 -1.01 6.68
CA PHE A 26 -11.62 -1.03 8.11
C PHE A 26 -12.16 0.20 8.84
N SER A 27 -12.13 1.39 8.23
CA SER A 27 -12.70 2.60 8.83
C SER A 27 -14.23 2.54 9.03
N GLU A 28 -14.92 1.76 8.19
CA GLU A 28 -16.35 1.49 8.30
C GLU A 28 -16.66 0.46 9.39
N ILE A 29 -15.85 -0.61 9.45
CA ILE A 29 -16.03 -1.76 10.34
C ILE A 29 -15.66 -1.46 11.80
N PHE A 30 -14.63 -0.62 12.02
CA PHE A 30 -14.12 -0.29 13.35
C PHE A 30 -14.31 1.22 13.63
N PRO A 31 -15.52 1.66 14.03
CA PRO A 31 -15.82 3.07 14.29
C PRO A 31 -14.86 3.77 15.27
N GLU A 32 -14.37 3.03 16.27
CA GLU A 32 -13.38 3.50 17.25
C GLU A 32 -12.00 3.81 16.65
N ASP A 33 -11.66 3.17 15.53
CA ASP A 33 -10.40 3.34 14.80
C ASP A 33 -10.59 4.10 13.49
N ARG A 34 -11.80 4.63 13.24
CA ARG A 34 -12.22 5.20 11.95
C ARG A 34 -11.22 6.23 11.43
N ASP A 35 -10.88 7.22 12.25
CA ASP A 35 -10.03 8.33 11.82
C ASP A 35 -8.61 7.87 11.48
N PHE A 36 -8.12 6.80 12.11
CA PHE A 36 -6.83 6.22 11.80
C PHE A 36 -6.86 5.53 10.43
N TRP A 37 -7.81 4.60 10.24
CA TRP A 37 -7.97 3.87 8.99
C TRP A 37 -8.31 4.75 7.80
N TRP A 38 -9.18 5.74 8.00
CA TRP A 38 -9.53 6.70 6.96
C TRP A 38 -8.32 7.51 6.48
N ARG A 39 -7.45 7.93 7.41
CA ARG A 39 -6.22 8.65 7.05
C ARG A 39 -5.28 7.78 6.21
N LEU A 40 -5.02 6.54 6.62
CA LEU A 40 -4.22 5.60 5.82
C LEU A 40 -4.85 5.38 4.44
N ALA A 41 -6.17 5.17 4.37
CA ALA A 41 -6.86 5.02 3.10
C ALA A 41 -6.69 6.23 2.16
N MET A 42 -6.66 7.45 2.69
CA MET A 42 -6.41 8.65 1.90
C MET A 42 -4.97 8.78 1.43
N GLU A 43 -4.00 8.30 2.22
CA GLU A 43 -2.59 8.24 1.82
C GLU A 43 -2.42 7.30 0.60
N GLU A 44 -2.93 6.07 0.67
CA GLU A 44 -2.86 5.14 -0.48
C GLU A 44 -3.62 5.62 -1.71
N LYS A 45 -4.75 6.30 -1.49
CA LYS A 45 -5.50 6.91 -2.60
C LYS A 45 -4.68 7.99 -3.31
N ALA A 46 -3.85 8.72 -2.57
CA ALA A 46 -2.94 9.71 -3.14
C ALA A 46 -1.83 9.01 -3.93
N HIS A 47 -1.24 7.93 -3.42
CA HIS A 47 -0.25 7.12 -4.15
C HIS A 47 -0.81 6.59 -5.47
N ALA A 48 -2.00 5.98 -5.44
CA ALA A 48 -2.68 5.49 -6.64
C ALA A 48 -2.93 6.61 -7.66
N SER A 49 -3.27 7.82 -7.19
CA SER A 49 -3.50 8.99 -8.06
C SER A 49 -2.20 9.49 -8.71
N ILE A 50 -1.08 9.43 -7.98
CA ILE A 50 0.25 9.74 -8.48
C ILE A 50 0.69 8.68 -9.50
N GLY A 51 0.45 7.39 -9.22
CA GLY A 51 0.68 6.28 -10.13
C GLY A 51 -0.05 6.43 -11.46
N LYS A 52 -1.34 6.83 -11.43
CA LYS A 52 -2.12 7.16 -12.64
C LYS A 52 -1.49 8.32 -13.42
N SER A 53 -1.11 9.39 -12.72
CA SER A 53 -0.44 10.54 -13.34
C SER A 53 0.88 10.15 -14.01
N ILE A 54 1.64 9.23 -13.41
CA ILE A 54 2.86 8.67 -13.99
C ILE A 54 2.58 7.92 -15.28
N GLN A 55 1.53 7.10 -15.32
CA GLN A 55 1.16 6.35 -16.52
C GLN A 55 0.67 7.25 -17.66
N GLU A 56 -0.15 8.24 -17.34
CA GLU A 56 -0.80 9.08 -18.35
C GLU A 56 0.13 10.18 -18.89
N ILE A 57 0.98 10.76 -18.03
CA ILE A 57 1.76 11.96 -18.36
C ILE A 57 3.25 11.63 -18.45
N PHE A 58 3.82 10.92 -17.48
CA PHE A 58 5.27 10.75 -17.38
C PHE A 58 5.82 9.59 -18.21
N ALA A 59 5.07 8.50 -18.37
CA ALA A 59 5.47 7.35 -19.18
C ALA A 59 5.64 7.70 -20.69
N PRO A 60 4.73 8.48 -21.34
CA PRO A 60 4.96 8.99 -22.68
C PRO A 60 6.22 9.88 -22.80
N MET A 61 6.57 10.58 -21.72
CA MET A 61 7.75 11.44 -21.64
C MET A 61 9.03 10.69 -21.20
N LYS A 62 8.94 9.38 -20.91
CA LYS A 62 10.02 8.54 -20.38
C LYS A 62 10.59 9.02 -19.03
N LEU A 63 9.75 9.65 -18.19
CA LEU A 63 10.13 10.23 -16.89
C LEU A 63 9.65 9.36 -15.71
N TYR A 64 10.09 8.10 -15.61
CA TYR A 64 9.66 7.18 -14.55
C TYR A 64 10.86 6.54 -13.80
N PRO A 65 10.74 6.25 -12.49
CA PRO A 65 11.80 5.60 -11.72
C PRO A 65 11.97 4.15 -12.18
N LYS A 66 13.16 3.79 -12.67
CA LYS A 66 13.45 2.41 -13.09
C LYS A 66 13.53 1.41 -11.94
N THR A 67 13.76 1.89 -10.71
CA THR A 67 13.82 1.05 -9.51
C THR A 67 12.49 0.34 -9.24
N LEU A 68 11.34 0.91 -9.66
CA LEU A 68 10.03 0.25 -9.56
C LEU A 68 9.90 -1.00 -10.45
N LEU A 69 10.85 -1.22 -11.35
CA LEU A 69 10.82 -2.30 -12.33
C LEU A 69 11.54 -3.58 -11.89
N SER A 70 12.02 -3.64 -10.65
CA SER A 70 12.66 -4.85 -10.12
C SER A 70 11.67 -5.97 -9.78
N GLU A 71 10.37 -5.67 -9.69
CA GLU A 71 9.34 -6.65 -9.35
C GLU A 71 8.89 -7.52 -10.51
N SER A 72 8.35 -8.69 -10.15
CA SER A 72 7.68 -9.59 -11.08
C SER A 72 6.20 -9.24 -11.23
N VAL A 73 5.74 -9.13 -12.48
CA VAL A 73 4.32 -8.96 -12.84
C VAL A 73 3.43 -10.03 -12.19
N ASP A 74 3.91 -11.27 -12.10
CA ASP A 74 3.15 -12.38 -11.53
C ASP A 74 3.06 -12.30 -10.01
N ASN A 75 4.14 -11.87 -9.34
CA ASN A 75 4.15 -11.67 -7.89
C ASN A 75 3.16 -10.55 -7.51
N LEU A 76 3.23 -9.41 -8.21
CA LEU A 76 2.32 -8.30 -8.04
C LEU A 76 0.86 -8.71 -8.26
N ARG A 77 0.57 -9.48 -9.31
CA ARG A 77 -0.77 -9.99 -9.57
C ARG A 77 -1.29 -10.80 -8.38
N LYS A 78 -0.47 -11.72 -7.86
CA LYS A 78 -0.84 -12.54 -6.71
C LYS A 78 -1.11 -11.71 -5.46
N CYS A 79 -0.27 -10.72 -5.16
CA CYS A 79 -0.47 -9.81 -4.02
C CYS A 79 -1.77 -9.02 -4.15
N ILE A 80 -2.10 -8.54 -5.34
CA ILE A 80 -3.37 -7.83 -5.61
C ILE A 80 -4.55 -8.77 -5.40
N ASP A 81 -4.47 -10.00 -5.92
CA ASP A 81 -5.56 -10.97 -5.82
C ASP A 81 -5.83 -11.38 -4.35
N GLU A 82 -4.78 -11.52 -3.53
CA GLU A 82 -4.91 -11.75 -2.08
C GLU A 82 -5.63 -10.59 -1.37
N LYS A 83 -5.31 -9.34 -1.72
CA LYS A 83 -5.97 -8.14 -1.15
C LYS A 83 -7.43 -8.02 -1.61
N LYS A 84 -7.73 -8.35 -2.86
CA LYS A 84 -9.11 -8.42 -3.37
C LYS A 84 -9.94 -9.48 -2.64
N ALA A 85 -9.37 -10.65 -2.41
CA ALA A 85 -10.05 -11.71 -1.65
C ALA A 85 -10.31 -11.30 -0.19
N LEU A 86 -9.38 -10.56 0.43
CA LEU A 86 -9.60 -9.94 1.73
C LEU A 86 -10.77 -8.95 1.69
N LEU A 87 -10.78 -8.01 0.73
CA LEU A 87 -11.86 -7.04 0.58
C LEU A 87 -13.22 -7.72 0.38
N GLU A 88 -13.29 -8.71 -0.51
CA GLU A 88 -14.51 -9.49 -0.75
C GLU A 88 -15.00 -10.20 0.53
N THR A 89 -14.08 -10.71 1.34
CA THR A 89 -14.39 -11.32 2.64
C THR A 89 -15.01 -10.30 3.60
N LEU A 90 -14.44 -9.09 3.68
CA LEU A 90 -14.94 -8.00 4.51
C LEU A 90 -16.30 -7.45 4.04
N GLU A 91 -16.54 -7.44 2.72
CA GLU A 91 -17.84 -7.05 2.15
C GLU A 91 -18.95 -8.05 2.50
N LYS A 92 -18.64 -9.35 2.40
CA LYS A 92 -19.60 -10.42 2.70
C LYS A 92 -19.82 -10.62 4.19
N ASN A 93 -18.78 -10.42 4.99
CA ASN A 93 -18.81 -10.58 6.43
C ASN A 93 -17.96 -9.49 7.11
N PRO A 94 -18.55 -8.29 7.38
CA PRO A 94 -17.83 -7.19 8.01
C PRO A 94 -17.26 -7.50 9.39
N LEU A 95 -17.79 -8.52 10.09
CA LEU A 95 -17.31 -8.97 11.40
C LEU A 95 -16.35 -10.17 11.30
N ALA A 96 -15.82 -10.44 10.10
CA ALA A 96 -14.88 -11.55 9.88
C ALA A 96 -13.54 -11.37 10.61
N LEU A 97 -13.16 -10.14 10.96
CA LEU A 97 -11.91 -9.82 11.65
C LEU A 97 -12.17 -9.07 12.95
N THR A 98 -11.35 -9.36 13.96
CA THR A 98 -11.17 -8.47 15.12
C THR A 98 -10.29 -7.27 14.76
N ARG A 99 -10.20 -6.28 15.65
CA ARG A 99 -9.33 -5.11 15.48
C ARG A 99 -7.85 -5.51 15.38
N GLU A 100 -7.42 -6.45 16.20
CA GLU A 100 -6.06 -7.01 16.20
C GLU A 100 -5.77 -7.72 14.88
N GLN A 101 -6.72 -8.52 14.39
CA GLN A 101 -6.58 -9.21 13.10
C GLN A 101 -6.53 -8.24 11.93
N ALA A 102 -7.29 -7.13 11.97
CA ALA A 102 -7.22 -6.08 10.96
C ALA A 102 -5.86 -5.37 10.96
N LEU A 103 -5.31 -5.05 12.14
CA LEU A 103 -3.96 -4.49 12.25
C LEU A 103 -2.88 -5.46 11.79
N ALA A 104 -2.97 -6.75 12.16
CA ALA A 104 -2.03 -7.76 11.69
C ALA A 104 -2.10 -7.93 10.15
N ALA A 105 -3.31 -7.90 9.58
CA ALA A 105 -3.49 -7.94 8.13
C ALA A 105 -2.89 -6.70 7.46
N ALA A 106 -3.11 -5.50 7.99
CA ALA A 106 -2.51 -4.26 7.49
C ALA A 106 -0.98 -4.32 7.55
N ILE A 107 -0.38 -4.77 8.66
CA ILE A 107 1.07 -4.90 8.76
C ILE A 107 1.63 -5.88 7.73
N LYS A 108 0.92 -6.99 7.48
CA LYS A 108 1.32 -7.94 6.43
C LYS A 108 1.22 -7.34 5.03
N ILE A 109 0.21 -6.50 4.78
CA ILE A 109 0.07 -5.75 3.52
C ILE A 109 1.28 -4.82 3.33
N GLU A 110 1.59 -4.02 4.35
CA GLU A 110 2.68 -3.05 4.33
C GLU A 110 4.08 -3.69 4.33
N ASP A 111 4.22 -4.93 4.80
CA ASP A 111 5.48 -5.68 4.76
C ASP A 111 5.72 -6.40 3.42
N SER A 112 4.89 -6.14 2.41
CA SER A 112 5.07 -6.70 1.07
C SER A 112 6.25 -6.08 0.32
N ASP A 113 6.82 -6.82 -0.64
CA ASP A 113 8.00 -6.37 -1.41
C ASP A 113 7.72 -5.08 -2.22
N VAL A 114 6.47 -4.90 -2.66
CA VAL A 114 6.02 -3.72 -3.40
C VAL A 114 6.13 -2.46 -2.54
N GLU A 115 5.62 -2.53 -1.31
CA GLU A 115 5.66 -1.44 -0.33
C GLU A 115 7.09 -1.11 0.08
N LYS A 116 7.93 -2.15 0.27
CA LYS A 116 9.36 -1.97 0.54
C LYS A 116 10.06 -1.23 -0.59
N ILE A 117 9.80 -1.58 -1.85
CA ILE A 117 10.40 -0.90 -3.00
C ILE A 117 9.90 0.55 -3.09
N PHE A 118 8.62 0.81 -2.83
CA PHE A 118 8.09 2.16 -2.78
C PHE A 118 8.80 2.99 -1.71
N GLN A 119 8.92 2.45 -0.49
CA GLN A 119 9.65 3.07 0.62
C GLN A 119 11.12 3.30 0.27
N GLU A 120 11.83 2.33 -0.31
CA GLU A 120 13.23 2.50 -0.75
C GLU A 120 13.40 3.67 -1.73
N ILE A 121 12.46 3.85 -2.65
CA ILE A 121 12.48 4.97 -3.59
C ILE A 121 12.21 6.29 -2.88
N MET A 122 11.36 6.29 -1.86
CA MET A 122 11.06 7.48 -1.06
C MET A 122 12.21 7.88 -0.14
N GLU A 123 12.99 6.91 0.35
CA GLU A 123 14.09 7.13 1.29
C GLU A 123 15.45 7.39 0.63
N LYS A 124 15.69 6.89 -0.59
CA LYS A 124 16.98 7.08 -1.27
C LYS A 124 17.25 8.55 -1.60
N ILE A 125 18.53 8.94 -1.61
CA ILE A 125 18.93 10.24 -2.17
C ILE A 125 18.61 10.22 -3.67
N PRO A 126 17.81 11.16 -4.19
CA PRO A 126 17.36 11.08 -5.56
C PRO A 126 18.51 11.45 -6.52
N GLU A 127 18.98 10.44 -7.25
CA GLU A 127 20.09 10.57 -8.21
C GLU A 127 19.63 11.14 -9.54
N THR A 128 18.36 10.92 -9.90
CA THR A 128 17.78 11.32 -11.19
C THR A 128 16.72 12.41 -11.04
N ARG A 129 16.35 13.07 -12.15
CA ARG A 129 15.27 14.07 -12.16
C ARG A 129 13.92 13.40 -11.87
N GLU A 130 13.76 12.18 -12.34
CA GLU A 130 12.60 11.32 -12.22
C GLU A 130 12.40 10.91 -10.76
N ASP A 131 13.46 10.49 -10.06
CA ASP A 131 13.42 10.22 -8.62
C ASP A 131 13.01 11.47 -7.83
N LYS A 132 13.60 12.64 -8.15
CA LYS A 132 13.24 13.92 -7.50
C LYS A 132 11.79 14.32 -7.74
N LEU A 133 11.22 13.98 -8.89
CA LEU A 133 9.84 14.29 -9.21
C LEU A 133 8.90 13.34 -8.47
N PHE A 134 9.19 12.04 -8.52
CA PHE A 134 8.45 11.01 -7.82
C PHE A 134 8.39 11.27 -6.32
N GLN A 135 9.53 11.50 -5.67
CA GLN A 135 9.59 11.80 -4.24
C GLN A 135 8.86 13.09 -3.85
N ARG A 136 8.87 14.11 -4.72
CA ARG A 136 8.13 15.35 -4.45
C ARG A 136 6.63 15.17 -4.55
N LEU A 137 6.16 14.31 -5.45
CA LEU A 137 4.74 13.98 -5.57
C LEU A 137 4.29 13.14 -4.37
N ASN A 138 5.13 12.22 -3.90
CA ASN A 138 4.85 11.30 -2.78
C ASN A 138 5.38 11.81 -1.42
N LYS A 139 5.62 13.12 -1.24
CA LYS A 139 6.36 13.64 -0.07
C LYS A 139 5.73 13.34 1.30
N ASP A 140 4.43 13.05 1.31
CA ASP A 140 3.68 12.74 2.54
C ASP A 140 3.57 11.22 2.83
N THR A 141 4.21 10.37 2.00
CA THR A 141 4.32 8.93 2.27
C THR A 141 5.23 8.71 3.47
N SER A 142 4.69 8.13 4.53
CA SER A 142 5.43 7.77 5.73
C SER A 142 5.53 6.26 5.84
N ASP A 143 6.49 5.76 6.61
CA ASP A 143 6.54 4.36 7.03
C ASP A 143 5.21 3.91 7.71
N HIS A 144 4.34 3.25 6.93
CA HIS A 144 3.02 2.79 7.37
C HIS A 144 3.14 1.69 8.41
N ILE A 145 4.12 0.79 8.29
CA ILE A 145 4.40 -0.23 9.31
C ILE A 145 4.64 0.43 10.66
N LYS A 146 5.45 1.49 10.71
CA LYS A 146 5.71 2.25 11.93
C LYS A 146 4.45 2.95 12.46
N LYS A 147 3.61 3.52 11.59
CA LYS A 147 2.31 4.09 11.99
C LYS A 147 1.40 3.03 12.61
N LEU A 148 1.27 1.87 11.96
CA LEU A 148 0.44 0.74 12.41
C LEU A 148 0.91 0.19 13.76
N LYS A 149 2.21 -0.08 13.91
CA LYS A 149 2.79 -0.57 15.17
C LYS A 149 2.64 0.43 16.31
N LYS A 150 2.85 1.72 16.03
CA LYS A 150 2.64 2.79 17.02
C LYS A 150 1.17 2.86 17.43
N TYR A 151 0.25 2.82 16.47
CA TYR A 151 -1.18 2.85 16.74
C TYR A 151 -1.63 1.67 17.60
N ALA A 152 -1.21 0.45 17.24
CA ALA A 152 -1.50 -0.76 18.00
C ALA A 152 -1.07 -0.63 19.47
N ALA A 153 0.15 -0.14 19.71
CA ALA A 153 0.66 0.08 21.07
C ALA A 153 -0.13 1.14 21.84
N GLU A 154 -0.50 2.26 21.20
CA GLU A 154 -1.30 3.33 21.81
C GLU A 154 -2.74 2.88 22.12
N ALA A 155 -3.31 2.02 21.28
CA ALA A 155 -4.64 1.44 21.45
C ALA A 155 -4.68 0.23 22.41
N GLY A 156 -3.52 -0.25 22.87
CA GLY A 156 -3.41 -1.44 23.73
C GLY A 156 -3.76 -2.75 23.03
N LEU A 157 -3.57 -2.81 21.70
CA LEU A 157 -3.88 -3.97 20.87
C LEU A 157 -2.63 -4.84 20.68
N ASP A 158 -2.78 -6.14 20.90
CA ASP A 158 -1.72 -7.11 20.68
C ASP A 158 -1.71 -7.55 19.22
N ILE A 159 -0.64 -7.18 18.51
CA ILE A 159 -0.40 -7.51 17.10
C ILE A 159 0.67 -8.60 16.95
N SER A 160 1.00 -9.32 18.03
CA SER A 160 1.82 -10.52 17.93
C SER A 160 1.11 -11.56 17.06
N ASP A 161 1.87 -12.17 16.16
CA ASP A 161 1.35 -13.11 15.18
C ASP A 161 0.65 -14.27 15.90
N PRO A 162 -0.65 -14.56 15.65
CA PRO A 162 -1.33 -15.69 16.27
C PRO A 162 -0.65 -17.04 15.95
N ALA A 163 0.24 -17.10 14.95
CA ALA A 163 1.08 -18.27 14.68
C ALA A 163 2.27 -18.45 15.65
N THR A 164 2.56 -17.47 16.52
CA THR A 164 3.68 -17.51 17.49
C THR A 164 3.25 -17.78 18.93
N ALA A 165 1.94 -17.87 19.20
CA ALA A 165 1.42 -18.36 20.47
C ALA A 165 1.48 -19.91 20.50
N SER A 166 2.65 -20.45 20.85
CA SER A 166 2.85 -21.88 21.19
C SER A 166 3.41 -22.01 22.59
#